data_AF-A0A0Q5TPV0-F1
#
_entry.id   AF-A0A0Q5TPV0-F1
#
_cell.length_a   1.000
_cell.length_b   1.000
_cell.length_c   1.000
_cell.angle_alpha   90.00
_cell.angle_beta   90.00
_cell.angle_gamma   90.00
#
_symmetry.space_group_name_H-M   'P 1'
#
loop_
_entity.id
_entity.type
_entity.pdbx_description
1 polymer ?
#
loop_
_entity_poly.entity_id
_entity_poly.type
_entity_poly.pdbx_seq_one_letter_code
_entity_poly.pdbx_strand_id
1 'polypeptide(L)' 'MFKKYKTRILFVNGDVVILNQIQDGLDKCRVFIDGIEKGCLIERNGFLVPVDDAKIQASIIKEINNLARGSIAA' A
#
# COMPACT_ATOMS: atom_id res chain seq x y z
N MET A 1 3.71 -8.63 -22.52
CA MET A 1 3.23 -7.27 -22.21
C MET A 1 3.82 -6.86 -20.88
N PHE A 2 4.76 -5.90 -20.83
CA PHE A 2 5.36 -5.46 -19.56
C PHE A 2 4.31 -4.70 -18.74
N LYS A 3 3.84 -5.28 -17.63
CA LYS A 3 2.95 -4.59 -16.67
C LYS A 3 3.77 -3.42 -16.10
N LYS A 4 3.37 -2.17 -16.34
CA LYS A 4 4.03 -1.01 -15.70
C LYS A 4 3.73 -1.07 -14.19
N TYR A 5 4.74 -1.35 -13.37
CA TYR A 5 4.59 -1.34 -11.90
C TYR A 5 4.36 0.07 -11.43
N LYS A 6 3.23 0.28 -10.75
CA LYS A 6 2.88 1.59 -10.23
C LYS A 6 3.53 1.74 -8.86
N THR A 7 4.43 2.70 -8.75
CA THR A 7 4.82 3.26 -7.46
C THR A 7 3.84 4.36 -7.11
N ARG A 8 3.34 4.37 -5.88
CA ARG A 8 2.55 5.48 -5.33
C ARG A 8 3.29 6.03 -4.12
N ILE A 9 3.31 7.36 -4.01
CA ILE A 9 3.88 8.08 -2.87
C ILE A 9 2.70 8.80 -2.20
N LEU A 10 2.54 8.59 -0.91
CA LEU A 10 1.47 9.12 -0.08
C LEU A 10 2.08 9.87 1.10
N PHE A 11 1.44 10.95 1.52
CA PHE A 11 1.76 11.67 2.74
C PHE A 11 0.64 11.40 3.74
N VAL A 12 0.95 10.68 4.83
CA VAL A 12 -0.05 10.16 5.76
C VAL A 12 0.40 10.45 7.18
N ASN A 13 -0.39 11.21 7.95
CA ASN A 13 -0.09 11.55 9.35
C ASN A 13 1.29 12.16 9.60
N GLY A 14 1.88 12.83 8.60
CA GLY A 14 3.24 13.37 8.65
C GLY A 14 4.34 12.44 8.13
N ASP A 15 4.02 11.17 7.89
CA ASP A 15 4.94 10.17 7.34
C ASP A 15 4.91 10.15 5.80
N VAL A 16 6.04 9.83 5.18
CA VAL A 16 6.13 9.53 3.75
C VAL A 16 5.95 8.03 3.53
N VAL A 17 4.86 7.65 2.88
CA VAL A 17 4.51 6.25 2.62
C VAL A 17 4.67 5.93 1.14
N ILE A 18 5.52 4.96 0.80
CA ILE A 18 5.73 4.49 -0.57
C ILE A 18 5.11 3.12 -0.72
N LEU A 19 4.18 2.98 -1.66
CA LEU A 19 3.57 1.71 -2.08
C LEU A 19 4.18 1.30 -3.42
N ASN A 20 4.90 0.19 -3.45
CA ASN A 20 5.52 -0.34 -4.65
C ASN A 20 4.90 -1.69 -5.03
N GLN A 21 4.22 -1.76 -6.17
CA GLN A 21 3.58 -2.99 -6.64
C GLN A 21 4.63 -4.05 -7.03
N ILE A 22 4.44 -5.28 -6.57
CA ILE A 22 5.37 -6.41 -6.77
C ILE A 22 4.80 -7.38 -7.82
N GLN A 23 5.67 -8.00 -8.62
CA GLN A 23 5.31 -9.16 -9.43
C GLN A 23 5.46 -10.45 -8.63
N ASP A 24 4.39 -10.93 -8.01
CA ASP A 24 4.38 -12.32 -7.50
C ASP A 24 3.11 -13.12 -7.85
N GLY A 25 2.26 -12.58 -8.72
CA GLY A 25 1.00 -13.21 -9.12
C GLY A 25 -0.17 -12.95 -8.15
N LEU A 26 0.10 -12.41 -6.97
CA LEU A 26 -0.87 -11.87 -6.03
C LEU A 26 -0.69 -10.35 -6.07
N ASP A 27 -1.74 -9.55 -6.24
CA ASP A 27 -1.61 -8.09 -6.33
C ASP A 27 -1.15 -7.48 -4.98
N LYS A 28 0.17 -7.55 -4.74
CA LYS A 28 0.86 -7.14 -3.52
C LYS A 28 1.61 -5.82 -3.74
N CYS A 29 1.71 -5.06 -2.66
CA CYS A 29 2.46 -3.81 -2.58
C CYS A 29 3.45 -3.88 -1.41
N ARG A 30 4.75 -3.66 -1.68
CA ARG A 30 5.73 -3.35 -0.63
C ARG A 30 5.46 -1.96 -0.08
N VAL A 31 5.56 -1.83 1.23
CA VAL A 31 5.33 -0.58 1.95
C VAL A 31 6.62 -0.09 2.59
N PHE A 32 7.01 1.13 2.26
CA PHE A 32 8.07 1.86 2.95
C PHE A 32 7.47 3.03 3.69
N ILE A 33 7.89 3.25 4.93
CA ILE A 33 7.53 4.42 5.73
C ILE A 33 8.83 5.13 6.09
N ASP A 34 8.97 6.39 5.66
CA ASP A 34 10.18 7.21 5.77
C ASP A 34 11.44 6.50 5.26
N GLY A 35 11.28 5.76 4.16
CA GLY A 35 12.35 5.00 3.52
C GLY A 35 12.64 3.63 4.15
N ILE A 36 11.99 3.27 5.26
CA ILE A 36 12.18 1.96 5.92
C ILE A 36 11.11 0.98 5.44
N GLU A 37 11.52 -0.19 4.96
CA GLU A 37 10.58 -1.26 4.59
C GLU A 37 9.82 -1.78 5.83
N LYS A 38 8.49 -1.80 5.74
CA LYS A 38 7.60 -2.23 6.82
C LYS A 38 6.85 -3.52 6.50
N GLY A 39 7.02 -4.07 5.31
CA GLY A 39 6.39 -5.31 4.86
C GLY A 39 5.50 -5.11 3.64
N CYS A 40 4.52 -5.99 3.46
CA CYS A 40 3.66 -6.00 2.29
C CYS A 40 2.18 -5.85 2.65
N LEU A 41 1.43 -5.21 1.76
CA LEU A 41 -0.03 -5.24 1.71
C LEU A 41 -0.47 -6.08 0.51
N ILE A 42 -1.59 -6.78 0.65
CA ILE A 42 -2.29 -7.48 -0.44
C ILE A 42 -3.71 -6.93 -0.58
N GLU A 43 -4.21 -6.86 -1.80
CA GLU A 43 -5.62 -6.57 -2.01
C GLU A 43 -6.49 -7.80 -1.66
N ARG A 44 -7.45 -7.62 -0.75
CA ARG A 44 -8.51 -8.58 -0.45
C ARG A 44 -9.84 -7.85 -0.38
N ASN A 45 -10.80 -8.27 -1.19
CA ASN A 45 -12.16 -7.71 -1.24
C ASN A 45 -12.18 -6.18 -1.42
N GLY A 46 -11.27 -5.63 -2.23
CA GLY A 46 -11.16 -4.18 -2.47
C GLY A 46 -10.48 -3.39 -1.34
N PHE A 47 -9.87 -4.07 -0.36
CA PHE A 47 -9.08 -3.44 0.70
C PHE A 47 -7.65 -3.94 0.68
N LEU A 48 -6.70 -3.03 0.94
CA LEU A 48 -5.31 -3.38 1.19
C LEU A 48 -5.14 -3.80 2.65
N VAL A 49 -4.74 -5.05 2.85
CA VAL A 49 -4.52 -5.66 4.16
C VAL A 49 -3.08 -6.13 4.31
N PRO A 50 -2.47 -6.05 5.51
CA PRO A 50 -1.12 -6.55 5.74
C PRO A 50 -1.01 -8.05 5.53
N VAL A 51 0.15 -8.47 5.02
CA VAL A 51 0.55 -9.87 4.85
C VAL A 51 1.65 -10.17 5.87
N ASP A 52 1.60 -11.36 6.47
CA ASP A 52 2.61 -11.86 7.40
C ASP A 52 2.88 -10.90 8.58
N ASP A 53 4.15 -10.75 8.99
CA ASP A 53 4.63 -9.91 10.10
C ASP A 53 4.82 -8.43 9.71
N ALA A 54 3.97 -7.89 8.83
CA ALA A 54 4.09 -6.50 8.40
C ALA A 54 3.98 -5.52 9.59
N LYS A 55 5.00 -4.69 9.78
CA LYS A 55 5.12 -3.68 10.84
C LYS A 55 4.57 -2.33 10.40
N ILE A 56 3.35 -2.33 9.85
CA ILE A 56 2.67 -1.13 9.35
C ILE A 56 1.64 -0.70 10.38
N GLN A 57 1.65 0.57 10.78
CA GLN A 57 0.69 1.09 11.75
C GLN A 57 -0.74 1.02 11.20
N ALA A 58 -1.70 0.64 12.04
CA ALA A 58 -3.10 0.52 11.64
C ALA A 58 -3.70 1.83 11.12
N SER A 59 -3.26 2.98 11.65
CA SER A 59 -3.64 4.32 11.19
C SER A 59 -3.26 4.55 9.73
N ILE A 60 -2.07 4.13 9.32
CA ILE A 60 -1.58 4.25 7.94
C ILE A 60 -2.37 3.32 7.01
N ILE A 61 -2.63 2.08 7.43
CA ILE A 61 -3.43 1.13 6.65
C ILE A 61 -4.85 1.67 6.42
N LYS A 62 -5.46 2.24 7.46
CA LYS A 62 -6.79 2.87 7.37
C LYS A 62 -6.78 4.00 6.34
N GLU A 63 -5.78 4.87 6.38
CA GLU A 63 -5.71 6.01 5.47
C GLU A 63 -5.44 5.61 4.02
N ILE A 64 -4.57 4.63 3.80
CA ILE A 64 -4.35 4.03 2.47
C ILE A 64 -5.68 3.53 1.87
N ASN A 65 -6.48 2.82 2.67
CA ASN A 65 -7.78 2.30 2.22
C ASN A 65 -8.81 3.41 1.99
N ASN A 66 -8.82 4.46 2.82
CA ASN A 66 -9.68 5.63 2.61
C ASN A 66 -9.36 6.30 1.27
N LEU A 67 -8.07 6.52 0.98
CA LEU A 67 -7.61 7.13 -0.28
C LEU A 67 -7.93 6.26 -1.50
N ALA A 68 -7.80 4.93 -1.37
CA ALA A 68 -8.17 4.00 -2.43
C ALA A 68 -9.67 4.07 -2.77
N ARG A 69 -10.54 4.25 -1.77
CA ARG A 69 -12.00 4.36 -1.96
C ARG A 69 -12.44 5.75 -2.41
N GLY A 70 -11.79 6.81 -1.92
CA GLY A 70 -12.06 8.19 -2.34
C GLY A 70 -11.81 8.41 -3.84
N SER A 71 -10.88 7.66 -4.43
CA SER A 71 -10.62 7.66 -5.88
C SER A 71 -11.74 7.03 -6.72
N ILE A 72 -12.69 6.31 -6.13
CA ILE A 72 -13.79 5.62 -6.84
C ILE A 72 -15.07 6.49 -6.86
N ALA A 73 -15.14 7.53 -6.02
CA ALA A 73 -16.30 8.39 -5.86
C ALA A 73 -16.20 9.74 -6.61
N ALA A 74 -15.25 9.89 -7.53
CA ALA A 74 -15.03 11.11 -8.33
C ALA A 74 -15.18 10.84 -9.82
#